data_AF-A0A6M3LLH5-F1
#
_entry.id   AF-A0A6M3LLH5-F1
#
_cell.length_a   1.000
_cell.length_b   1.000
_cell.length_c   1.000
_cell.angle_alpha   90.00
_cell.angle_beta   90.00
_cell.angle_gamma   90.00
#
_symmetry.space_group_name_H-M   'P 1'
#
loop_
_entity.id
_entity.type
_entity.pdbx_description
1 polymer ?
#
loop_
_entity_poly.entity_id
_entity_poly.type
_entity_poly.pdbx_seq_one_letter_code
_entity_poly.pdbx_strand_id
1 'polypeptide(L)'
;MPTETAPLPGQGETPATAANQALADTVTGSSAPFFEDVLPDGSKRTFASKDELAKEWKNSYLRQSDYTKKTQEIASTRKQIEDERKKFADEQKAFLDNRKRYDEWDRLLKSRPDIYQQLERAATSPADPSVAYDRAKEYADGTTGKLQERLEALEKRLEEENTKKELESEMSALKEKYPDFDEPEVMARLEYLSDGKTGPLLELLHWAVKGQKSPAQIEQKITESLKKKSQAGMVSTKGAGTTTSNKAYRNTDEAREAAMRELGVTPDS
;
A
#
# COMPACT_ATOMS: atom_id res chain seq x y z
N MET A 1 23.63 51.51 17.50
CA MET A 1 24.08 52.73 16.79
C MET A 1 22.88 53.32 16.06
N PRO A 2 22.10 54.21 16.67
CA PRO A 2 21.05 54.95 15.97
C PRO A 2 21.63 56.27 15.44
N THR A 3 21.43 56.58 14.17
CA THR A 3 21.67 57.92 13.63
C THR A 3 20.34 58.55 13.28
N GLU A 4 19.94 59.40 14.20
CA GLU A 4 19.03 60.53 14.10
C GLU A 4 19.65 61.61 13.21
N THR A 5 18.95 62.04 12.15
CA THR A 5 19.20 63.36 11.55
C THR A 5 17.88 63.98 11.10
N ALA A 6 17.67 65.19 11.59
CA ALA A 6 16.45 65.97 11.62
C ALA A 6 16.11 66.68 10.28
N PRO A 7 14.93 67.34 10.17
CA PRO A 7 14.32 67.88 8.96
C PRO A 7 14.64 69.36 8.75
N LEU A 8 14.43 69.89 7.54
CA LEU A 8 14.41 71.32 7.20
C LEU A 8 13.56 71.55 5.91
N PRO A 9 13.11 72.79 5.61
CA PRO A 9 11.71 73.12 5.32
C PRO A 9 11.50 73.88 4.00
N GLY A 10 10.25 74.24 3.71
CA GLY A 10 9.96 75.55 3.11
C GLY A 10 9.49 75.58 1.65
N GLN A 11 8.18 75.79 1.51
CA GLN A 11 7.51 76.79 0.67
C GLN A 11 7.66 76.77 -0.87
N GLY A 12 6.50 76.69 -1.50
CA GLY A 12 6.25 77.05 -2.90
C GLY A 12 4.76 77.07 -3.19
N GLU A 13 4.03 78.00 -2.58
CA GLU A 13 2.66 78.36 -2.99
C GLU A 13 2.72 79.12 -4.32
N THR A 14 1.92 78.72 -5.31
CA THR A 14 1.34 79.66 -6.28
C THR A 14 -0.15 79.34 -6.46
N PRO A 15 -1.04 80.33 -6.33
CA PRO A 15 -2.49 80.18 -6.50
C PRO A 15 -2.91 80.70 -7.88
N ALA A 16 -3.48 79.85 -8.72
CA ALA A 16 -4.29 80.29 -9.85
C ALA A 16 -5.12 79.12 -10.39
N THR A 17 -6.39 79.40 -10.69
CA THR A 17 -7.36 78.52 -11.38
C THR A 17 -8.24 77.65 -10.48
N ALA A 18 -8.99 78.29 -9.58
CA ALA A 18 -10.25 77.73 -9.09
C ALA A 18 -11.32 78.83 -9.00
N ALA A 19 -11.49 79.59 -10.08
CA ALA A 19 -12.65 80.46 -10.30
C ALA A 19 -13.40 79.93 -11.53
N ASN A 20 -14.15 78.84 -11.34
CA ASN A 20 -15.24 78.37 -12.22
C ASN A 20 -15.92 77.08 -11.69
N GLN A 21 -16.25 77.02 -10.39
CA GLN A 21 -17.20 76.01 -9.87
C GLN A 21 -18.20 76.59 -8.86
N ALA A 22 -18.41 77.91 -8.88
CA ALA A 22 -19.53 78.55 -8.21
C ALA A 22 -20.61 78.85 -9.26
N LEU A 23 -21.36 77.82 -9.70
CA LEU A 23 -22.64 77.93 -10.42
C LEU A 23 -23.22 76.53 -10.71
N ALA A 24 -23.42 75.72 -9.66
CA ALA A 24 -24.26 74.52 -9.76
C ALA A 24 -24.86 74.07 -8.42
N ASP A 25 -25.05 74.99 -7.46
CA ASP A 25 -25.54 74.62 -6.12
C ASP A 25 -26.65 75.56 -5.63
N THR A 26 -27.70 75.65 -6.45
CA THR A 26 -29.05 76.02 -6.01
C THR A 26 -30.07 75.26 -6.86
N VAL A 27 -30.18 73.95 -6.65
CA VAL A 27 -31.42 73.20 -6.86
C VAL A 27 -31.58 72.25 -5.68
N THR A 28 -32.14 72.78 -4.59
CA THR A 28 -32.89 71.99 -3.61
C THR A 28 -34.07 71.33 -4.33
N GLY A 29 -33.82 70.14 -4.86
CA GLY A 29 -34.83 69.22 -5.37
C GLY A 29 -34.37 67.83 -4.96
N SER A 30 -35.19 67.15 -4.17
CA SER A 30 -34.98 65.77 -3.74
C SER A 30 -34.70 64.87 -4.95
N SER A 31 -33.43 64.69 -5.29
CA SER A 31 -32.97 63.73 -6.30
C SER A 31 -33.16 62.34 -5.72
N ALA A 32 -34.28 61.71 -6.05
CA ALA A 32 -34.48 60.29 -5.75
C ALA A 32 -33.25 59.49 -6.21
N PRO A 33 -32.76 58.51 -5.42
CA PRO A 33 -31.62 57.70 -5.82
C PRO A 33 -31.90 57.00 -7.16
N PHE A 34 -30.90 56.91 -8.02
CA PHE A 34 -31.02 56.22 -9.30
C PHE A 34 -31.34 54.74 -9.10
N PHE A 35 -30.75 54.13 -8.07
CA PHE A 35 -31.04 52.76 -7.66
C PHE A 35 -30.85 52.60 -6.14
N GLU A 36 -31.73 51.84 -5.50
CA GLU A 36 -31.67 51.50 -4.07
C GLU A 36 -31.63 49.97 -3.94
N ASP A 37 -30.52 49.44 -3.45
CA ASP A 37 -30.34 48.01 -3.17
C ASP A 37 -30.50 47.76 -1.67
N VAL A 38 -31.32 46.77 -1.30
CA VAL A 38 -31.53 46.39 0.10
C VAL A 38 -30.73 45.12 0.37
N LEU A 39 -29.72 45.25 1.21
CA LEU A 39 -28.85 44.13 1.58
C LEU A 39 -29.58 43.14 2.51
N PRO A 40 -29.09 41.89 2.61
CA PRO A 40 -29.67 40.87 3.49
C PRO A 40 -29.68 41.23 4.98
N ASP A 41 -28.82 42.16 5.40
CA ASP A 41 -28.76 42.69 6.77
C ASP A 41 -29.79 43.82 7.02
N GLY A 42 -30.62 44.15 6.03
CA GLY A 42 -31.61 45.21 6.07
C GLY A 42 -31.05 46.61 5.85
N SER A 43 -29.73 46.75 5.67
CA SER A 43 -29.11 48.02 5.30
C SER A 43 -29.38 48.36 3.83
N LYS A 44 -29.45 49.64 3.50
CA LYS A 44 -29.77 50.11 2.14
C LYS A 44 -28.58 50.80 1.51
N ARG A 45 -28.27 50.46 0.25
CA ARG A 45 -27.27 51.15 -0.57
C ARG A 45 -27.97 51.92 -1.67
N THR A 46 -27.78 53.23 -1.67
CA THR A 46 -28.29 54.12 -2.69
C THR A 46 -27.17 54.51 -3.64
N PHE A 47 -27.45 54.45 -4.94
CA PHE A 47 -26.53 54.87 -6.00
C PHE A 47 -27.09 56.12 -6.66
N ALA A 48 -26.26 57.15 -6.83
CA ALA A 48 -26.67 58.42 -7.42
C ALA A 48 -26.66 58.37 -8.96
N SER A 49 -25.89 57.45 -9.55
CA SER A 49 -25.75 57.34 -11.02
C SER A 49 -25.53 55.90 -11.49
N LYS A 50 -25.78 55.67 -12.79
CA LYS A 50 -25.50 54.40 -13.47
C LYS A 50 -24.02 54.01 -13.43
N ASP A 51 -23.12 54.99 -13.49
CA ASP A 51 -21.66 54.76 -13.46
C ASP A 51 -21.19 54.31 -12.07
N GLU A 52 -21.80 54.84 -11.02
CA GLU A 52 -21.54 54.43 -9.63
C GLU A 52 -22.00 53.00 -9.37
N LEU A 53 -23.20 52.65 -9.86
CA LEU A 53 -23.71 51.27 -9.81
C LEU A 53 -22.78 50.31 -10.57
N ALA A 54 -22.33 50.68 -11.77
CA ALA A 54 -21.42 49.85 -12.58
C ALA A 54 -20.06 49.64 -11.89
N LYS A 55 -19.52 50.66 -11.23
CA LYS A 55 -18.28 50.56 -10.43
C LYS A 55 -18.46 49.63 -9.24
N GLU A 56 -19.55 49.75 -8.48
CA GLU A 56 -19.78 48.89 -7.32
C GLU A 56 -20.05 47.44 -7.73
N TRP A 57 -20.75 47.21 -8.83
CA TRP A 57 -20.92 45.86 -9.40
C TRP A 57 -19.57 45.23 -9.77
N LYS A 58 -18.70 45.98 -10.45
CA LYS A 58 -17.35 45.53 -10.78
C LYS A 58 -16.52 45.24 -9.51
N ASN A 59 -16.62 46.10 -8.50
CA ASN A 59 -15.95 45.92 -7.21
C ASN A 59 -16.48 44.69 -6.47
N SER A 60 -17.78 44.44 -6.50
CA SER A 60 -18.40 43.26 -5.90
C SER A 60 -17.89 41.97 -6.56
N TYR A 61 -17.82 41.94 -7.88
CA TYR A 61 -17.26 40.82 -8.63
C TYR A 61 -15.77 40.60 -8.31
N LEU A 62 -14.98 41.67 -8.21
CA LEU A 62 -13.58 41.59 -7.80
C LEU A 62 -13.44 41.01 -6.38
N ARG A 63 -14.30 41.43 -5.44
CA ARG A 63 -14.32 40.89 -4.07
C ARG A 63 -14.68 39.40 -4.04
N GLN A 64 -15.62 38.94 -4.87
CA GLN A 64 -15.97 37.51 -4.96
C GLN A 64 -14.77 36.66 -5.42
N SER A 65 -14.00 37.15 -6.40
CA SER A 65 -12.75 36.53 -6.83
C SER A 65 -11.76 36.43 -5.67
N ASP A 66 -11.59 37.52 -4.90
CA ASP A 66 -10.70 37.53 -3.74
C ASP A 66 -11.14 36.57 -2.63
N TYR A 67 -12.46 36.48 -2.35
CA TYR A 67 -12.98 35.50 -1.39
C TYR A 67 -12.74 34.06 -1.84
N THR A 68 -12.89 33.79 -3.14
CA THR A 68 -12.64 32.46 -3.70
C THR A 68 -11.16 32.09 -3.56
N LYS A 69 -10.26 33.00 -3.94
CA LYS A 69 -8.81 32.83 -3.77
C LYS A 69 -8.44 32.60 -2.31
N LYS A 70 -8.94 33.45 -1.40
CA LYS A 70 -8.67 33.31 0.03
C LYS A 70 -9.19 32.01 0.61
N THR A 71 -10.35 31.52 0.15
CA THR A 71 -10.89 30.23 0.57
C THR A 71 -9.99 29.08 0.10
N GLN A 72 -9.49 29.15 -1.13
CA GLN A 72 -8.52 28.18 -1.65
C GLN A 72 -7.20 28.21 -0.89
N GLU A 73 -6.68 29.39 -0.55
CA GLU A 73 -5.48 29.57 0.27
C GLU A 73 -5.65 29.03 1.69
N ILE A 74 -6.81 29.26 2.32
CA ILE A 74 -7.11 28.69 3.64
C ILE A 74 -7.18 27.16 3.55
N ALA A 75 -7.80 26.61 2.51
CA ALA A 75 -7.87 25.18 2.30
C ALA A 75 -6.48 24.56 2.07
N SER A 76 -5.61 25.20 1.27
CA SER A 76 -4.24 24.73 1.06
C SER A 76 -3.40 24.81 2.35
N THR A 77 -3.55 25.89 3.13
CA THR A 77 -2.86 26.06 4.41
C THR A 77 -3.29 25.00 5.42
N ARG A 78 -4.59 24.69 5.51
CA ARG A 78 -5.09 23.60 6.38
C ARG A 78 -4.48 22.26 6.01
N LYS A 79 -4.44 21.95 4.72
CA LYS A 79 -3.82 20.72 4.22
C LYS A 79 -2.33 20.64 4.58
N GLN A 80 -1.59 21.73 4.41
CA GLN A 80 -0.17 21.79 4.78
C GLN A 80 0.03 21.54 6.28
N ILE A 81 -0.77 22.17 7.13
CA ILE A 81 -0.70 21.98 8.59
C ILE A 81 -1.03 20.52 8.98
N GLU A 82 -2.01 19.89 8.33
CA GLU A 82 -2.35 18.49 8.56
C GLU A 82 -1.20 17.55 8.14
N ASP A 83 -0.60 17.80 6.97
CA ASP A 83 0.55 17.03 6.47
C ASP A 83 1.77 17.19 7.38
N GLU A 84 2.06 18.41 7.85
CA GLU A 84 3.14 18.69 8.80
C GLU A 84 2.90 18.01 10.15
N ARG A 85 1.68 18.05 10.68
CA ARG A 85 1.32 17.35 11.92
C ARG A 85 1.51 15.85 11.79
N LYS A 86 1.15 15.27 10.64
CA LYS A 86 1.35 13.84 10.37
C LYS A 86 2.83 13.49 10.33
N LYS A 87 3.65 14.25 9.59
CA LYS A 87 5.11 14.05 9.54
C LYS A 87 5.74 14.14 10.91
N PHE A 88 5.36 15.15 11.70
CA PHE A 88 5.87 15.32 13.04
C PHE A 88 5.48 14.15 13.97
N ALA A 89 4.26 13.62 13.87
CA ALA A 89 3.84 12.45 14.61
C ALA A 89 4.64 11.19 14.21
N ASP A 90 4.89 11.00 12.91
CA ASP A 90 5.69 9.89 12.40
C ASP A 90 7.16 10.01 12.86
N GLU A 91 7.74 11.22 12.84
CA GLU A 91 9.09 11.50 13.34
C GLU A 91 9.20 11.26 14.85
N GLN A 92 8.22 11.69 15.65
CA GLN A 92 8.19 11.41 17.08
C GLN A 92 8.14 9.90 17.36
N LYS A 93 7.32 9.17 16.61
CA LYS A 93 7.24 7.72 16.74
C LYS A 93 8.57 7.05 16.40
N ALA A 94 9.19 7.43 15.29
CA ALA A 94 10.49 6.93 14.89
C ALA A 94 11.59 7.26 15.92
N PHE A 95 11.55 8.45 16.50
CA PHE A 95 12.48 8.86 17.57
C PHE A 95 12.31 8.00 18.83
N LEU A 96 11.06 7.77 19.26
CA LEU A 96 10.77 6.93 20.43
C LEU A 96 11.20 5.47 20.19
N ASP A 97 10.97 4.93 18.99
CA ASP A 97 11.38 3.56 18.67
C ASP A 97 12.91 3.43 18.57
N ASN A 98 13.60 4.43 18.01
CA ASN A 98 15.06 4.48 18.06
C ASN A 98 15.59 4.57 19.50
N ARG A 99 14.97 5.40 20.34
CA ARG A 99 15.35 5.50 21.76
C ARG A 99 15.21 4.17 22.47
N LYS A 100 14.10 3.44 22.27
CA LYS A 100 13.92 2.09 22.85
C LYS A 100 15.02 1.14 22.41
N ARG A 101 15.41 1.16 21.12
CA ARG A 101 16.53 0.35 20.63
C ARG A 101 17.83 0.69 21.34
N TYR A 102 18.12 1.97 21.57
CA TYR A 102 19.30 2.38 22.33
C TYR A 102 19.22 1.93 23.79
N ASP A 103 18.06 2.03 24.43
CA ASP A 103 17.86 1.56 25.80
C ASP A 103 18.04 0.04 25.92
N GLU A 104 17.58 -0.73 24.92
CA GLU A 104 17.82 -2.18 24.81
C GLU A 104 19.30 -2.50 24.62
N TRP A 105 19.99 -1.74 23.76
CA TRP A 105 21.44 -1.86 23.55
C TRP A 105 22.22 -1.54 24.82
N ASP A 106 21.89 -0.45 25.51
CA ASP A 106 22.52 -0.07 26.77
C ASP A 106 22.30 -1.12 27.85
N ARG A 107 21.08 -1.66 27.95
CA ARG A 107 20.79 -2.78 28.85
C ARG A 107 21.61 -4.03 28.51
N LEU A 108 21.72 -4.36 27.23
CA LEU A 108 22.51 -5.50 26.76
C LEU A 108 23.99 -5.32 27.12
N LEU A 109 24.58 -4.17 26.83
CA LEU A 109 25.97 -3.85 27.15
C LEU A 109 26.23 -3.87 28.67
N LYS A 110 25.31 -3.38 29.49
CA LYS A 110 25.41 -3.46 30.95
C LYS A 110 25.33 -4.89 31.48
N SER A 111 24.48 -5.73 30.86
CA SER A 111 24.33 -7.14 31.25
C SER A 111 25.46 -8.04 30.76
N ARG A 112 26.17 -7.64 29.70
CA ARG A 112 27.17 -8.43 28.99
C ARG A 112 28.44 -7.59 28.76
N PRO A 113 29.27 -7.40 29.81
CA PRO A 113 30.50 -6.63 29.72
C PRO A 113 31.55 -7.28 28.79
N ASP A 114 31.41 -8.59 28.53
CA ASP A 114 32.18 -9.33 27.53
C ASP A 114 31.97 -8.79 26.11
N ILE A 115 30.74 -8.43 25.75
CA ILE A 115 30.43 -7.82 24.45
C ILE A 115 31.05 -6.43 24.35
N TYR A 116 31.00 -5.63 25.42
CA TYR A 116 31.62 -4.32 25.44
C TYR A 116 33.13 -4.41 25.22
N GLN A 117 33.81 -5.34 25.90
CA GLN A 117 35.25 -5.57 25.71
C GLN A 117 35.60 -6.03 24.29
N GLN A 118 34.75 -6.86 23.66
CA GLN A 118 34.94 -7.25 22.26
C GLN A 118 34.76 -6.06 21.31
N LEU A 119 33.76 -5.21 21.56
CA LEU A 119 33.50 -4.01 20.78
C LEU A 119 34.63 -2.99 20.93
N GLU A 120 35.11 -2.79 22.15
CA GLU A 120 36.25 -1.92 22.48
C GLU A 120 37.54 -2.44 21.83
N ARG A 121 37.81 -3.75 21.89
CA ARG A 121 38.94 -4.35 21.17
C ARG A 121 38.83 -4.17 19.66
N ALA A 122 37.64 -4.35 19.09
CA ALA A 122 37.42 -4.13 17.65
C ALA A 122 37.55 -2.66 17.24
N ALA A 123 37.18 -1.72 18.13
CA ALA A 123 37.30 -0.28 17.89
C ALA A 123 38.75 0.22 18.06
N THR A 124 39.49 -0.33 19.03
CA THR A 124 40.86 0.12 19.37
C THR A 124 41.92 -0.61 18.54
N SER A 125 41.62 -1.80 18.05
CA SER A 125 42.42 -2.54 17.09
C SER A 125 41.54 -2.82 15.89
N PRO A 126 41.55 -1.96 14.85
CA PRO A 126 40.84 -2.27 13.62
C PRO A 126 41.32 -3.64 13.16
N ALA A 127 40.38 -4.57 12.98
CA ALA A 127 40.70 -5.89 12.49
C ALA A 127 41.55 -5.73 11.22
N ASP A 128 42.54 -6.61 11.06
CA ASP A 128 43.33 -6.71 9.83
C ASP A 128 42.39 -6.50 8.62
N PRO A 129 42.73 -5.61 7.65
CA PRO A 129 41.85 -5.26 6.54
C PRO A 129 41.20 -6.47 5.84
N SER A 130 41.91 -7.60 5.85
CA SER A 130 41.40 -8.90 5.38
C SER A 130 40.17 -9.40 6.15
N VAL A 131 40.19 -9.38 7.49
CA VAL A 131 39.08 -9.82 8.35
C VAL A 131 37.89 -8.85 8.26
N ALA A 132 38.15 -7.56 8.11
CA ALA A 132 37.10 -6.57 7.86
C ALA A 132 36.43 -6.80 6.50
N TYR A 133 37.22 -7.14 5.48
CA TYR A 133 36.72 -7.50 4.15
C TYR A 133 35.90 -8.78 4.17
N ASP A 134 36.36 -9.84 4.85
CA ASP A 134 35.63 -11.11 4.94
C ASP A 134 34.29 -10.93 5.66
N ARG A 135 34.25 -10.17 6.75
CA ARG A 135 32.99 -9.84 7.45
C ARG A 135 32.05 -8.99 6.60
N ALA A 136 32.59 -8.01 5.86
CA ALA A 136 31.80 -7.19 4.95
C ALA A 136 31.22 -8.04 3.81
N LYS A 137 32.00 -9.00 3.32
CA LYS A 137 31.58 -9.97 2.31
C LYS A 137 30.48 -10.90 2.83
N GLU A 138 30.63 -11.48 4.03
CA GLU A 138 29.57 -12.28 4.66
C GLU A 138 28.27 -11.49 4.86
N TYR A 139 28.36 -10.22 5.25
CA TYR A 139 27.20 -9.35 5.38
C TYR A 139 26.56 -9.04 4.00
N ALA A 140 27.37 -8.77 2.98
CA ALA A 140 26.91 -8.53 1.62
C ALA A 140 26.25 -9.78 1.02
N ASP A 141 26.86 -10.95 1.21
CA ASP A 141 26.35 -12.24 0.75
C ASP A 141 25.04 -12.59 1.48
N GLY A 142 24.98 -12.41 2.80
CA GLY A 142 23.78 -12.66 3.60
C GLY A 142 22.64 -11.68 3.31
N THR A 143 22.94 -10.42 2.99
CA THR A 143 21.92 -9.45 2.56
C THR A 143 21.45 -9.72 1.14
N THR A 144 22.35 -10.13 0.25
CA THR A 144 22.01 -10.55 -1.12
C THR A 144 21.11 -11.78 -1.12
N GLY A 145 21.40 -12.79 -0.30
CA GLY A 145 20.55 -13.97 -0.16
C GLY A 145 19.14 -13.63 0.32
N LYS A 146 18.99 -12.78 1.34
CA LYS A 146 17.68 -12.30 1.80
C LYS A 146 16.93 -11.48 0.74
N LEU A 147 17.67 -10.72 -0.07
CA LEU A 147 17.08 -9.95 -1.16
C LEU A 147 16.57 -10.89 -2.26
N GLN A 148 17.33 -11.95 -2.55
CA GLN A 148 16.95 -12.99 -3.50
C GLN A 148 15.70 -13.76 -3.03
N GLU A 149 15.66 -14.19 -1.76
CA GLU A 149 14.45 -14.82 -1.18
C GLU A 149 13.22 -13.91 -1.31
N ARG A 150 13.39 -12.60 -1.10
CA ARG A 150 12.31 -11.64 -1.24
C ARG A 150 11.87 -11.46 -2.69
N LEU A 151 12.80 -11.51 -3.65
CA LEU A 151 12.49 -11.47 -5.08
C LEU A 151 11.72 -12.72 -5.50
N GLU A 152 12.21 -13.90 -5.13
CA GLU A 152 11.53 -15.18 -5.43
C GLU A 152 10.11 -15.21 -4.82
N ALA A 153 9.94 -14.70 -3.60
CA ALA A 153 8.62 -14.58 -2.98
C ALA A 153 7.68 -13.60 -3.72
N LEU A 154 8.22 -12.51 -4.29
CA LEU A 154 7.45 -11.57 -5.09
C LEU A 154 7.08 -12.14 -6.45
N GLU A 155 8.01 -12.83 -7.12
CA GLU A 155 7.77 -13.52 -8.38
C GLU A 155 6.69 -14.57 -8.23
N LYS A 156 6.79 -15.43 -7.20
CA LYS A 156 5.75 -16.43 -6.89
C LYS A 156 4.38 -15.80 -6.65
N ARG A 157 4.33 -14.68 -5.91
CA ARG A 157 3.07 -13.97 -5.67
C ARG A 157 2.47 -13.41 -6.98
N LEU A 158 3.32 -12.90 -7.87
CA LEU A 158 2.89 -12.37 -9.16
C LEU A 158 2.35 -13.49 -10.06
N GLU A 159 2.99 -14.65 -10.08
CA GLU A 159 2.51 -15.84 -10.78
C GLU A 159 1.15 -16.33 -10.21
N GLU A 160 1.00 -16.39 -8.89
CA GLU A 160 -0.27 -16.72 -8.23
C GLU A 160 -1.39 -15.70 -8.56
N GLU A 161 -1.06 -14.41 -8.65
CA GLU A 161 -2.04 -13.39 -9.04
C GLU A 161 -2.42 -13.50 -10.52
N ASN A 162 -1.48 -13.80 -11.40
CA ASN A 162 -1.74 -13.99 -12.83
C ASN A 162 -2.59 -15.24 -13.09
N THR A 163 -2.23 -16.37 -12.49
CA THR A 163 -3.02 -17.61 -12.60
C THR A 163 -4.45 -17.43 -12.08
N LYS A 164 -4.64 -16.69 -10.98
CA LYS A 164 -5.99 -16.34 -10.48
C LYS A 164 -6.77 -15.49 -11.47
N LYS A 165 -6.15 -14.48 -12.08
CA LYS A 165 -6.81 -13.64 -13.09
C LYS A 165 -7.18 -14.42 -14.35
N GLU A 166 -6.32 -15.32 -14.80
CA GLU A 166 -6.59 -16.21 -15.93
C GLU A 166 -7.78 -17.10 -15.61
N LEU A 167 -7.78 -17.78 -14.46
CA LEU A 167 -8.90 -18.58 -13.98
C LEU A 167 -10.19 -17.76 -13.90
N GLU A 168 -10.17 -16.59 -13.29
CA GLU A 168 -11.34 -15.71 -13.16
C GLU A 168 -11.89 -15.29 -14.54
N SER A 169 -11.01 -15.02 -15.51
CA SER A 169 -11.41 -14.67 -16.88
C SER A 169 -12.05 -15.85 -17.61
N GLU A 170 -11.51 -17.06 -17.44
CA GLU A 170 -12.07 -18.29 -18.01
C GLU A 170 -13.41 -18.65 -17.36
N MET A 171 -13.51 -18.51 -16.03
CA MET A 171 -14.74 -18.73 -15.28
C MET A 171 -15.83 -17.73 -15.67
N SER A 172 -15.48 -16.46 -15.87
CA SER A 172 -16.42 -15.44 -16.35
C SER A 172 -16.92 -15.77 -17.76
N ALA A 173 -16.04 -16.22 -18.66
CA ALA A 173 -16.41 -16.65 -20.01
C ALA A 173 -17.29 -17.92 -20.02
N LEU A 174 -17.10 -18.83 -19.05
CA LEU A 174 -17.94 -20.01 -18.86
C LEU A 174 -19.33 -19.62 -18.35
N LYS A 175 -19.42 -18.71 -17.37
CA LYS A 175 -20.66 -18.19 -16.81
C LYS A 175 -21.52 -17.44 -17.84
N GLU A 176 -20.88 -16.74 -18.77
CA GLU A 176 -21.59 -16.07 -19.88
C GLU A 176 -22.23 -17.09 -20.85
N LYS A 177 -21.56 -18.23 -21.10
CA LYS A 177 -22.05 -19.28 -22.01
C LYS A 177 -23.08 -20.20 -21.35
N TYR A 178 -23.00 -20.38 -20.05
CA TYR A 178 -23.82 -21.32 -19.27
C TYR A 178 -24.46 -20.59 -18.08
N PRO A 179 -25.70 -20.11 -18.20
CA PRO A 179 -26.39 -19.39 -17.12
C PRO A 179 -26.64 -20.21 -15.85
N ASP A 180 -26.56 -21.53 -15.96
CA ASP A 180 -26.66 -22.53 -14.89
C ASP A 180 -25.30 -22.92 -14.29
N PHE A 181 -24.21 -22.23 -14.68
CA PHE A 181 -22.86 -22.52 -14.22
C PHE A 181 -22.67 -22.22 -12.72
N ASP A 182 -22.41 -23.26 -11.93
CA ASP A 182 -22.10 -23.15 -10.51
C ASP A 182 -20.58 -23.07 -10.27
N GLU A 183 -20.10 -21.84 -10.23
CA GLU A 183 -18.70 -21.45 -10.00
C GLU A 183 -18.03 -22.16 -8.78
N PRO A 184 -18.63 -22.18 -7.57
CA PRO A 184 -18.04 -22.86 -6.41
C PRO A 184 -17.95 -24.38 -6.57
N GLU A 185 -18.90 -25.03 -7.25
CA GLU A 185 -18.85 -26.47 -7.47
C GLU A 185 -17.70 -26.84 -8.44
N VAL A 186 -17.51 -26.05 -9.48
CA VAL A 186 -16.43 -26.26 -10.46
C VAL A 186 -15.06 -26.03 -9.83
N MET A 187 -14.89 -24.98 -9.01
CA MET A 187 -13.64 -24.75 -8.29
C MET A 187 -13.32 -25.85 -7.28
N ALA A 188 -14.31 -26.33 -6.51
CA ALA A 188 -14.12 -27.43 -5.58
C ALA A 188 -13.72 -28.74 -6.30
N ARG A 189 -14.30 -28.98 -7.49
CA ARG A 189 -13.92 -30.11 -8.34
C ARG A 189 -12.51 -29.91 -8.92
N LEU A 190 -12.12 -28.70 -9.29
CA LEU A 190 -10.79 -28.39 -9.83
C LEU A 190 -9.68 -28.52 -8.78
N GLU A 191 -9.94 -28.11 -7.55
CA GLU A 191 -9.07 -28.31 -6.39
C GLU A 191 -8.87 -29.81 -6.09
N TYR A 192 -9.96 -30.57 -6.11
CA TYR A 192 -9.92 -32.04 -5.96
C TYR A 192 -9.12 -32.74 -7.09
N LEU A 193 -9.06 -32.14 -8.28
CA LEU A 193 -8.27 -32.63 -9.41
C LEU A 193 -6.79 -32.27 -9.30
N SER A 194 -6.47 -31.08 -8.79
CA SER A 194 -5.09 -30.66 -8.52
C SER A 194 -4.39 -31.53 -7.46
N ASP A 195 -5.17 -32.14 -6.56
CA ASP A 195 -4.70 -33.14 -5.57
C ASP A 195 -4.31 -34.51 -6.18
N GLY A 196 -4.14 -34.59 -7.51
CA GLY A 196 -3.60 -35.77 -8.20
C GLY A 196 -4.61 -36.90 -8.47
N LYS A 197 -5.90 -36.67 -8.25
CA LYS A 197 -6.96 -37.65 -8.52
C LYS A 197 -7.55 -37.43 -9.91
N THR A 198 -6.75 -37.69 -10.94
CA THR A 198 -7.11 -37.51 -12.37
C THR A 198 -8.01 -38.60 -12.95
N GLY A 199 -8.15 -39.74 -12.27
CA GLY A 199 -8.96 -40.89 -12.72
C GLY A 199 -10.43 -40.56 -13.05
N PRO A 200 -11.16 -39.84 -12.19
CA PRO A 200 -12.57 -39.48 -12.44
C PRO A 200 -12.76 -38.55 -13.65
N LEU A 201 -11.81 -37.66 -13.94
CA LEU A 201 -11.88 -36.76 -15.10
C LEU A 201 -11.58 -37.50 -16.40
N LEU A 202 -10.59 -38.40 -16.39
CA LEU A 202 -10.28 -39.26 -17.53
C LEU A 202 -11.43 -40.21 -17.83
N GLU A 203 -12.13 -40.72 -16.80
CA GLU A 203 -13.39 -41.43 -16.99
C GLU A 203 -14.46 -40.48 -17.56
N LEU A 204 -14.70 -39.30 -16.99
CA LEU A 204 -15.69 -38.36 -17.53
C LEU A 204 -15.44 -38.02 -19.02
N LEU A 205 -14.19 -37.78 -19.38
CA LEU A 205 -13.75 -37.40 -20.73
C LEU A 205 -13.80 -38.58 -21.71
N HIS A 206 -13.39 -39.78 -21.28
CA HIS A 206 -13.54 -41.02 -22.05
C HIS A 206 -15.01 -41.34 -22.35
N TRP A 207 -15.92 -41.05 -21.42
CA TRP A 207 -17.34 -41.31 -21.56
C TRP A 207 -18.08 -40.21 -22.34
N ALA A 208 -17.67 -38.93 -22.20
CA ALA A 208 -18.15 -37.82 -23.03
C ALA A 208 -17.79 -38.02 -24.51
N VAL A 209 -16.57 -38.47 -24.81
CA VAL A 209 -16.12 -38.80 -26.18
C VAL A 209 -16.84 -40.04 -26.75
N LYS A 210 -17.24 -40.99 -25.91
CA LYS A 210 -18.00 -42.19 -26.32
C LYS A 210 -19.52 -41.99 -26.42
N GLY A 211 -20.03 -40.79 -26.15
CA GLY A 211 -21.38 -40.37 -26.52
C GLY A 211 -22.53 -41.17 -25.88
N GLN A 212 -22.34 -41.77 -24.70
CA GLN A 212 -23.44 -42.46 -24.00
C GLN A 212 -23.55 -42.09 -22.51
N LYS A 213 -24.71 -41.46 -22.21
CA LYS A 213 -25.44 -41.29 -20.93
C LYS A 213 -25.42 -39.88 -20.32
N SER A 214 -26.60 -39.47 -19.83
CA SER A 214 -26.87 -38.16 -19.24
C SER A 214 -26.10 -37.94 -17.93
N PRO A 215 -25.74 -36.69 -17.58
CA PRO A 215 -24.98 -36.35 -16.37
C PRO A 215 -25.52 -36.98 -15.07
N ALA A 216 -26.84 -37.10 -14.94
CA ALA A 216 -27.48 -37.71 -13.76
C ALA A 216 -27.16 -39.21 -13.58
N GLN A 217 -26.98 -39.97 -14.67
CA GLN A 217 -26.60 -41.39 -14.58
C GLN A 217 -25.12 -41.56 -14.23
N ILE A 218 -24.31 -40.53 -14.47
CA ILE A 218 -22.89 -40.48 -14.14
C ILE A 218 -22.73 -40.28 -12.63
N GLU A 219 -23.46 -39.36 -12.03
CA GLU A 219 -23.44 -39.14 -10.57
C GLU A 219 -23.90 -40.37 -9.78
N GLN A 220 -24.92 -41.07 -10.25
CA GLN A 220 -25.38 -42.31 -9.60
C GLN A 220 -24.31 -43.42 -9.65
N LYS A 221 -23.60 -43.58 -10.77
CA LYS A 221 -22.53 -44.59 -10.86
C LYS A 221 -21.27 -44.20 -10.10
N ILE A 222 -20.94 -42.90 -10.03
CA ILE A 222 -19.82 -42.41 -9.23
C ILE A 222 -20.11 -42.64 -7.74
N THR A 223 -21.32 -42.31 -7.27
CA THR A 223 -21.72 -42.57 -5.88
C THR A 223 -21.83 -44.06 -5.55
N GLU A 224 -22.30 -44.90 -6.48
CA GLU A 224 -22.32 -46.36 -6.31
C GLU A 224 -20.91 -46.98 -6.29
N SER A 225 -19.99 -46.50 -7.14
CA SER A 225 -18.60 -46.98 -7.16
C SER A 225 -17.81 -46.49 -5.94
N LEU A 226 -18.10 -45.29 -5.42
CA LEU A 226 -17.63 -44.80 -4.12
C LEU A 226 -18.16 -45.67 -2.97
N LYS A 227 -19.46 -46.00 -2.96
CA LYS A 227 -20.04 -46.89 -1.94
C LYS A 227 -19.43 -48.28 -2.01
N LYS A 228 -19.27 -48.86 -3.21
CA LYS A 228 -18.60 -50.17 -3.38
C LYS A 228 -17.13 -50.14 -2.96
N LYS A 229 -16.37 -49.09 -3.26
CA LYS A 229 -14.98 -48.95 -2.78
C LYS A 229 -14.92 -48.75 -1.26
N SER A 230 -15.86 -48.02 -0.67
CA SER A 230 -15.95 -47.85 0.79
C SER A 230 -16.32 -49.15 1.51
N GLN A 231 -17.15 -50.00 0.90
CA GLN A 231 -17.51 -51.33 1.43
C GLN A 231 -16.41 -52.38 1.19
N ALA A 232 -15.67 -52.30 0.09
CA ALA A 232 -14.56 -53.20 -0.21
C ALA A 232 -13.29 -52.90 0.61
N GLY A 233 -13.24 -51.77 1.33
CA GLY A 233 -12.15 -51.39 2.24
C GLY A 233 -12.16 -52.11 3.60
N MET A 234 -13.15 -52.96 3.89
CA MET A 234 -13.22 -53.76 5.13
C MET A 234 -13.13 -55.27 4.83
N VAL A 235 -12.04 -55.71 4.20
CA VAL A 235 -11.60 -57.11 4.31
C VAL A 235 -10.13 -57.13 4.67
N SER A 236 -9.86 -57.60 5.89
CA SER A 236 -8.52 -57.88 6.42
C SER A 236 -7.79 -58.87 5.52
N THR A 237 -6.79 -58.40 4.76
CA THR A 237 -5.77 -59.26 4.16
C THR A 237 -4.44 -59.05 4.90
N LYS A 238 -4.19 -59.96 5.85
CA LYS A 238 -2.84 -60.40 6.22
C LYS A 238 -2.06 -60.70 4.92
N GLY A 239 -0.89 -60.10 4.75
CA GLY A 239 0.15 -60.67 3.88
C GLY A 239 0.98 -59.67 3.09
N ALA A 240 2.28 -59.67 3.41
CA ALA A 240 3.41 -59.32 2.55
C ALA A 240 3.67 -57.83 2.27
N GLY A 241 4.68 -57.30 2.98
CA GLY A 241 5.28 -56.00 2.69
C GLY A 241 6.22 -55.55 3.81
N THR A 242 7.29 -56.31 4.07
CA THR A 242 8.42 -55.87 4.89
C THR A 242 8.95 -54.54 4.39
N THR A 243 8.81 -53.47 5.17
CA THR A 243 9.59 -52.23 5.00
C THR A 243 10.12 -51.80 6.37
N THR A 244 11.42 -52.06 6.50
CA THR A 244 12.45 -51.30 7.22
C THR A 244 12.12 -50.68 8.57
N SER A 245 12.79 -51.23 9.60
CA SER A 245 12.90 -50.67 10.95
C SER A 245 13.26 -49.18 10.92
N ASN A 246 12.46 -48.35 11.59
CA ASN A 246 12.80 -46.96 11.93
C ASN A 246 14.10 -46.93 12.74
N LYS A 247 15.24 -46.68 12.09
CA LYS A 247 16.47 -46.27 12.76
C LYS A 247 16.46 -44.75 12.88
N ALA A 248 16.37 -44.26 14.11
CA ALA A 248 16.56 -42.84 14.40
C ALA A 248 18.07 -42.55 14.41
N TYR A 249 18.53 -41.70 13.50
CA TYR A 249 19.91 -41.22 13.43
C TYR A 249 20.04 -39.93 14.25
N ARG A 250 21.19 -39.72 14.90
CA ARG A 250 21.39 -38.54 15.78
C ARG A 250 21.69 -37.26 14.98
N ASN A 251 22.13 -37.38 13.74
CA ASN A 251 22.46 -36.27 12.86
C ASN A 251 22.39 -36.68 11.38
N THR A 252 22.35 -35.68 10.49
CA THR A 252 22.19 -35.86 9.04
C THR A 252 23.38 -36.58 8.39
N ASP A 253 24.57 -36.44 8.97
CA ASP A 253 25.78 -37.10 8.45
C ASP A 253 25.77 -38.61 8.70
N GLU A 254 25.29 -39.06 9.87
CA GLU A 254 25.12 -40.48 10.18
C GLU A 254 24.04 -41.15 9.31
N ALA A 255 22.96 -40.42 9.00
CA ALA A 255 21.94 -40.87 8.07
C ALA A 255 22.50 -40.99 6.63
N ARG A 256 23.36 -40.06 6.22
CA ARG A 256 23.98 -40.05 4.89
C ARG A 256 24.99 -41.17 4.74
N GLU A 257 25.82 -41.42 5.76
CA GLU A 257 26.80 -42.51 5.77
C GLU A 257 26.11 -43.89 5.78
N ALA A 258 25.01 -44.02 6.53
CA ALA A 258 24.20 -45.24 6.54
C ALA A 258 23.55 -45.51 5.16
N ALA A 259 23.03 -44.49 4.49
CA ALA A 259 22.45 -44.60 3.15
C ALA A 259 23.51 -44.98 2.10
N MET A 260 24.72 -44.41 2.18
CA MET A 260 25.82 -44.74 1.27
C MET A 260 26.30 -46.18 1.45
N ARG A 261 26.33 -46.67 2.69
CA ARG A 261 26.65 -48.07 3.02
C ARG A 261 25.59 -49.05 2.50
N GLU A 262 24.32 -48.67 2.56
CA GLU A 262 23.20 -49.49 2.04
C GLU A 262 23.17 -49.53 0.51
N LEU A 263 23.60 -48.44 -0.15
CA LEU A 263 23.77 -48.36 -1.60
C LEU A 263 25.06 -49.01 -2.12
N GLY A 264 25.87 -49.61 -1.25
CA GLY A 264 27.10 -50.30 -1.64
C GLY A 264 28.20 -49.38 -2.17
N VAL A 265 28.11 -48.07 -1.90
CA VAL A 265 29.13 -47.09 -2.26
C VAL A 265 30.05 -46.91 -1.05
N THR A 266 31.16 -47.65 -1.02
CA THR A 266 32.22 -47.37 -0.06
C THR A 266 32.94 -46.08 -0.47
N PRO A 267 33.14 -45.13 0.45
CA PRO A 267 34.06 -44.04 0.21
C PRO A 267 35.47 -44.60 0.44
N ASP A 268 36.09 -45.14 -0.62
CA ASP A 268 37.52 -45.47 -0.60
C ASP A 268 38.33 -44.33 -1.23
N SER A 269 39.31 -43.87 -0.43
CA SER A 269 40.46 -42.99 -0.71
C SER A 269 40.24 -41.48 -0.59
#